data_AF-A0A660NC96-F1
#
_entry.id   AF-A0A660NC96-F1
#
_cell.length_a   1.000
_cell.length_b   1.000
_cell.length_c   1.000
_cell.angle_alpha   90.00
_cell.angle_beta   90.00
_cell.angle_gamma   90.00
#
_symmetry.space_group_name_H-M   'P 1'
#
loop_
_entity.id
_entity.type
_entity.pdbx_description
1 polymer ?
#
loop_
_entity_poly.entity_id
_entity_poly.type
_entity_poly.pdbx_seq_one_letter_code
_entity_poly.pdbx_strand_id
1 'polypeptide(L)'
;VTCSALKRSYRDILRQAQGEVHFVHLSPPIAANRARMESRQGHYMKAGMIQSQLDTLQPLTADEQGVVITSAGAPDEVMVDVMRYVNAQQ
;
A
#
# COMPACT_ATOMS: atom_id res chain seq x y z
N VAL A 1 -2.63 -8.89 6.62
CA VAL A 1 -1.37 -8.41 7.26
C VAL A 1 -1.04 -7.03 6.69
N THR A 2 -0.56 -6.08 7.51
CA THR A 2 -0.05 -4.79 7.01
C THR A 2 1.48 -4.81 6.98
N CYS A 3 2.07 -4.46 5.84
CA CYS A 3 3.52 -4.40 5.62
C CYS A 3 3.80 -3.36 4.54
N SER A 4 4.90 -2.61 4.65
CA SER A 4 5.28 -1.66 3.60
C SER A 4 5.69 -2.38 2.31
N ALA A 5 6.38 -3.53 2.43
CA ALA A 5 6.76 -4.44 1.33
C ALA A 5 7.19 -3.73 0.03
N LEU A 6 7.94 -2.63 0.18
CA LEU A 6 8.19 -1.66 -0.89
C LEU A 6 9.09 -2.24 -2.00
N LYS A 7 10.01 -3.14 -1.64
CA LYS A 7 10.89 -3.82 -2.58
C LYS A 7 10.28 -5.14 -3.03
N ARG A 8 10.52 -5.49 -4.29
CA ARG A 8 10.14 -6.78 -4.88
C ARG A 8 10.69 -7.95 -4.08
N SER A 9 11.96 -7.88 -3.65
CA SER A 9 12.57 -8.94 -2.83
C SER A 9 11.85 -9.20 -1.50
N TYR A 10 11.22 -8.17 -0.92
CA TYR A 10 10.40 -8.35 0.30
C TYR A 10 9.07 -9.05 -0.03
N ARG A 11 8.48 -8.75 -1.20
CA ARG A 11 7.27 -9.41 -1.68
C ARG A 11 7.53 -10.86 -2.07
N ASP A 12 8.70 -11.17 -2.63
CA ASP A 12 9.10 -12.54 -2.94
C ASP A 12 9.18 -13.42 -1.69
N ILE A 13 9.65 -12.89 -0.56
CA ILE A 13 9.63 -13.61 0.72
C ILE A 13 8.18 -13.89 1.16
N LEU A 14 7.28 -12.91 1.04
CA LEU A 14 5.88 -13.09 1.40
C LEU A 14 5.18 -14.11 0.51
N ARG A 15 5.50 -14.13 -0.79
CA ARG A 15 4.97 -15.10 -1.78
C ARG A 15 5.38 -16.54 -1.52
N GLN A 16 6.34 -16.80 -0.63
CA GLN A 16 6.71 -18.16 -0.20
C GLN A 16 5.77 -18.72 0.88
N ALA A 17 4.82 -17.94 1.38
CA ALA A 17 3.79 -18.44 2.29
C ALA A 17 2.96 -19.55 1.62
N GLN A 18 2.43 -20.47 2.44
CA GLN A 18 1.51 -21.48 1.95
C GLN A 18 0.20 -20.81 1.49
N GLY A 19 -0.18 -21.03 0.23
CA GLY A 19 -1.39 -20.48 -0.38
C GLY A 19 -1.13 -19.32 -1.34
N GLU A 20 -2.20 -18.65 -1.77
CA GLU A 20 -2.12 -17.50 -2.67
C GLU A 20 -1.89 -16.21 -1.89
N VAL A 21 -0.96 -15.38 -2.39
CA VAL A 21 -0.59 -14.10 -1.77
C VAL A 21 -0.95 -12.99 -2.73
N HIS A 22 -1.89 -12.14 -2.32
CA HIS A 22 -2.31 -10.96 -3.07
C HIS A 22 -1.83 -9.69 -2.38
N PHE A 23 -1.23 -8.78 -3.15
CA PHE A 23 -0.77 -7.49 -2.67
C PHE A 23 -1.79 -6.40 -2.94
N VAL A 24 -2.24 -5.74 -1.88
CA VAL A 24 -3.05 -4.51 -1.99
C VAL A 24 -2.14 -3.32 -1.74
N HIS A 25 -1.72 -2.65 -2.81
CA HIS A 25 -0.89 -1.45 -2.72
C HIS A 25 -1.78 -0.21 -2.61
N LEU A 26 -1.91 0.32 -1.40
CA LEU A 26 -2.56 1.62 -1.17
C LEU A 26 -1.61 2.74 -1.58
N SER A 27 -1.93 3.44 -2.66
CA SER A 27 -1.11 4.49 -3.28
C SER A 27 -1.93 5.76 -3.56
N PRO A 28 -2.51 6.39 -2.53
CA PRO A 28 -3.19 7.67 -2.73
C PRO A 28 -2.18 8.74 -3.18
N PRO A 29 -2.63 9.82 -3.82
CA PRO A 29 -1.78 10.94 -4.20
C PRO A 29 -0.89 11.42 -3.05
N ILE A 30 0.37 11.74 -3.36
CA ILE A 30 1.38 12.16 -2.38
C ILE A 30 0.87 13.34 -1.53
N ALA A 31 0.16 14.28 -2.15
CA ALA A 31 -0.44 15.43 -1.46
C ALA A 31 -1.45 15.01 -0.37
N ALA A 32 -2.27 14.00 -0.63
CA ALA A 32 -3.23 13.48 0.35
C ALA A 32 -2.52 12.80 1.52
N ASN A 33 -1.49 11.99 1.25
CA ASN A 33 -0.67 11.37 2.29
C ASN A 33 0.03 12.42 3.15
N ARG A 34 0.57 13.48 2.53
CA ARG A 34 1.21 14.60 3.23
C ARG A 34 0.23 15.32 4.15
N ALA A 35 -0.94 15.70 3.64
CA ALA A 35 -1.96 16.37 4.44
C ALA A 35 -2.42 15.51 5.65
N ARG A 36 -2.62 14.21 5.45
CA ARG A 36 -2.98 13.25 6.52
C ARG A 36 -1.88 13.08 7.56
N MET A 37 -0.63 13.24 7.16
CA MET A 37 0.53 13.14 8.03
C MET A 37 0.69 14.41 8.88
N GLU A 38 0.51 15.57 8.26
CA GLU A 38 0.58 16.88 8.92
C GLU A 38 -0.56 17.10 9.92
N SER A 39 -1.74 16.51 9.69
CA SER A 39 -2.88 16.61 10.61
C SER A 39 -2.78 15.72 11.85
N ARG A 40 -1.84 14.75 11.88
CA ARG A 40 -1.66 13.84 13.03
C ARG A 40 -0.95 14.57 14.17
N GLN A 41 -1.70 14.85 15.24
CA GLN A 41 -1.14 15.34 16.49
C GLN A 41 -0.34 14.23 17.20
N GLY A 42 0.88 14.53 17.66
CA GLY A 42 1.65 13.63 18.54
C GLY A 42 2.55 12.59 17.86
N HIS A 43 2.64 12.53 16.53
CA HIS A 43 3.57 11.64 15.84
C HIS A 43 4.71 12.39 15.15
N TYR A 44 5.94 12.01 15.50
CA TYR A 44 7.20 12.56 14.98
C TYR A 44 7.26 12.42 13.45
N MET A 45 7.06 13.53 12.74
CA MET A 45 7.32 13.67 11.32
C MET A 45 8.84 13.72 11.10
N LYS A 46 9.48 12.59 10.77
CA LYS A 46 10.81 12.65 10.15
C LYS A 46 10.65 13.31 8.79
N ALA A 47 11.14 14.53 8.66
CA ALA A 47 11.26 15.20 7.36
C ALA A 47 11.90 14.21 6.36
N GLY A 48 11.20 13.91 5.27
CA GLY A 48 11.67 12.98 4.24
C GLY A 48 11.19 11.52 4.37
N MET A 49 10.38 11.14 5.37
CA MET A 49 9.86 9.75 5.45
C MET A 49 9.07 9.34 4.20
N ILE A 50 8.13 10.18 3.75
CA ILE A 50 7.38 9.94 2.50
C ILE A 50 8.34 9.77 1.33
N GLN A 51 9.33 10.67 1.21
CA GLN A 51 10.29 10.64 0.10
C GLN A 51 11.08 9.32 0.10
N SER A 52 11.62 8.91 1.26
CA SER A 52 12.37 7.66 1.38
C SER A 52 11.53 6.41 1.01
N GLN A 53 10.23 6.42 1.32
CA GLN A 53 9.34 5.33 0.93
C GLN A 53 9.09 5.32 -0.58
N LEU A 54 8.89 6.49 -1.19
CA LEU A 54 8.72 6.62 -2.64
C LEU A 54 9.99 6.20 -3.39
N ASP A 55 11.16 6.61 -2.91
CA ASP A 55 12.45 6.24 -3.50
C ASP A 55 12.72 4.73 -3.40
N THR A 56 12.18 4.08 -2.36
CA THR A 56 12.29 2.64 -2.15
C THR A 56 11.24 1.83 -2.91
N LEU A 57 10.13 2.47 -3.31
CA LEU A 57 8.98 1.80 -3.90
C LEU A 57 9.34 1.20 -5.27
N GLN A 58 9.25 -0.12 -5.36
CA GLN A 58 9.25 -0.86 -6.60
C GLN A 58 7.80 -1.25 -6.92
N PRO A 59 7.20 -0.74 -8.01
CA PRO A 59 5.82 -1.05 -8.38
C PRO A 59 5.55 -2.56 -8.45
N LEU A 60 4.29 -2.95 -8.29
CA LEU A 60 3.87 -4.32 -8.58
C LEU A 60 4.14 -4.64 -10.05
N THR A 61 4.71 -5.80 -10.32
CA THR A 61 4.93 -6.31 -11.67
C THR A 61 3.84 -7.31 -12.07
N ALA A 62 3.73 -7.61 -13.37
CA ALA A 62 2.63 -8.41 -13.92
C ALA A 62 2.54 -9.85 -13.38
N ASP A 63 3.63 -10.39 -12.83
CA ASP A 63 3.69 -11.72 -12.22
C ASP A 63 3.33 -11.72 -10.73
N GLU A 64 3.02 -10.56 -10.14
CA GLU A 64 2.56 -10.40 -8.77
C GLU A 64 1.03 -10.24 -8.75
N GLN A 65 0.35 -11.14 -8.05
CA GLN A 65 -1.08 -10.99 -7.82
C GLN A 65 -1.32 -9.78 -6.92
N GLY A 66 -2.05 -8.77 -7.41
CA GLY A 66 -2.27 -7.57 -6.64
C GLY A 66 -3.02 -6.48 -7.36
N VAL A 67 -3.38 -5.44 -6.61
CA VAL A 67 -4.05 -4.25 -7.09
C VAL A 67 -3.43 -3.01 -6.48
N VAL A 68 -3.39 -1.93 -7.25
CA VAL A 68 -3.05 -0.60 -6.75
C VAL A 68 -4.36 0.16 -6.52
N ILE A 69 -4.57 0.65 -5.31
CA ILE A 69 -5.73 1.47 -4.94
C ILE A 69 -5.24 2.88 -4.68
N THR A 70 -5.67 3.82 -5.51
CA THR A 70 -5.26 5.23 -5.45
C THR A 70 -6.25 6.13 -4.71
N SER A 71 -7.33 5.55 -4.17
CA SER A 71 -8.35 6.32 -3.45
C SER A 71 -7.75 7.06 -2.25
N ALA A 72 -7.93 8.38 -2.23
CA ALA A 72 -7.63 9.25 -1.09
C ALA A 72 -8.82 9.45 -0.15
N GLY A 73 -9.87 8.64 -0.34
CA GLY A 73 -11.13 8.69 0.39
C GLY A 73 -11.03 8.34 1.87
N ALA A 74 -12.20 8.35 2.52
CA ALA A 74 -12.32 7.85 3.89
C ALA A 74 -11.96 6.35 3.97
N PRO A 75 -11.60 5.81 5.15
CA PRO A 75 -11.28 4.40 5.30
C PRO A 75 -12.35 3.44 4.74
N ASP A 76 -13.64 3.79 4.89
CA ASP A 76 -14.75 2.97 4.38
C ASP A 76 -14.80 2.93 2.86
N GLU A 77 -14.48 4.05 2.19
CA GLU A 77 -14.41 4.10 0.72
C GLU A 77 -13.25 3.25 0.19
N VAL A 78 -12.09 3.34 0.83
CA VAL A 78 -10.93 2.50 0.50
C VAL A 78 -11.25 1.03 0.76
N MET A 79 -11.95 0.71 1.85
CA MET A 79 -12.37 -0.65 2.18
C MET A 79 -13.27 -1.25 1.10
N VAL A 80 -14.21 -0.48 0.55
CA VAL A 80 -15.06 -0.93 -0.56
C VAL A 80 -14.22 -1.34 -1.78
N ASP A 81 -13.20 -0.57 -2.13
CA ASP A 81 -12.31 -0.89 -3.25
C ASP A 81 -11.48 -2.16 -2.98
N VAL A 82 -10.97 -2.31 -1.75
CA VAL A 82 -10.25 -3.51 -1.32
C VAL A 82 -11.15 -4.74 -1.40
N MET A 83 -12.35 -4.67 -0.85
CA MET A 83 -13.29 -5.78 -0.84
C MET A 83 -13.77 -6.14 -2.24
N ARG A 84 -13.92 -5.16 -3.14
CA ARG A 84 -14.23 -5.43 -4.56
C ARG A 84 -13.14 -6.30 -5.20
N TYR A 85 -11.87 -5.97 -4.97
CA TYR A 85 -10.77 -6.78 -5.48
C TYR A 85 -10.75 -8.18 -4.88
N VAL A 86 -10.84 -8.29 -3.54
CA VAL A 86 -10.79 -9.57 -2.82
C VAL A 86 -11.92 -10.50 -3.27
N ASN A 87 -13.15 -10.00 -3.40
CA ASN A 87 -14.30 -10.79 -3.83
C ASN A 87 -14.18 -11.26 -5.29
N ALA A 88 -13.39 -10.59 -6.12
CA ALA A 88 -13.14 -11.00 -7.50
C ALA A 88 -12.05 -12.09 -7.64
N GLN A 89 -11.36 -12.44 -6.55
CA GLN A 89 -10.37 -13.52 -6.51
C GLN A 89 -10.92 -14.83 -5.93
N GLN A 90 -12.19 -14.83 -5.50
CA GLN A 90 -12.92 -16.01 -5.03
C GLN A 90 -13.62 -16.70 -6.21
#